data_AF-A0ABD2QU42-F1
#
_entry.id   AF-A0ABD2QU42-F1
#
_cell.length_a   1.000
_cell.length_b   1.000
_cell.length_c   1.000
_cell.angle_alpha   90.00
_cell.angle_beta   90.00
_cell.angle_gamma   90.00
#
_symmetry.space_group_name_H-M   'P 1'
#
loop_
_entity.id
_entity.type
_entity.pdbx_description
1 polymer ?
#
loop_
_entity_poly.entity_id
_entity_poly.type
_entity_poly.pdbx_seq_one_letter_code
_entity_poly.pdbx_strand_id
1 'polypeptide(L)'
;PAKNIFWILLQYASSQFWFIISVQLQLQQSQLPIIGDFEMSKKRGLSLDEKREKMLQIFYDSQGFFLLKELEKSGPKKGVISQSVKDVIQSLVDDDLVFKDKIGTSVYFWSLPSCAGNQLRTIYRKLDTDLQNNNKRHTELVEQCKALKKGREESDAREEALNELKSIEQKHKELKEELMQYADNDPATIEAMKKAIEVAHSAANRWTDNIFTLRQWCSNNFPQAKEQLDQLYNEVGITDDFDYLELPAVVPLAVTEGEL
;
A
#
# COMPACT_ATOMS: atom_id res chain seq x y z
N PRO A 1 -24.92 -2.94 57.68
CA PRO A 1 -24.55 -1.55 58.05
C PRO A 1 -23.61 -0.86 57.04
N ALA A 2 -22.45 -1.43 56.71
CA ALA A 2 -21.44 -0.79 55.84
C ALA A 2 -21.87 -0.58 54.36
N LYS A 3 -22.66 -1.51 53.79
CA LYS A 3 -23.12 -1.41 52.39
C LYS A 3 -24.11 -0.25 52.16
N ASN A 4 -24.91 0.12 53.17
CA ASN A 4 -25.83 1.26 53.06
C ASN A 4 -25.09 2.60 53.06
N ILE A 5 -24.00 2.71 53.82
CA ILE A 5 -23.20 3.95 53.90
C ILE A 5 -22.52 4.21 52.55
N PHE A 6 -22.03 3.17 51.88
CA PHE A 6 -21.41 3.29 50.55
C PHE A 6 -22.39 3.82 49.49
N TRP A 7 -23.62 3.31 49.45
CA TRP A 7 -24.65 3.79 48.52
C TRP A 7 -25.09 5.23 48.80
N ILE A 8 -25.18 5.62 50.07
CA ILE A 8 -25.51 7.00 50.46
C ILE A 8 -24.40 7.97 50.04
N LEU A 9 -23.14 7.59 50.23
CA LEU A 9 -21.99 8.42 49.80
C LEU A 9 -21.90 8.53 48.28
N LEU A 10 -22.20 7.45 47.54
CA LEU A 10 -22.21 7.48 46.08
C LEU A 10 -23.31 8.39 45.53
N GLN A 11 -24.50 8.35 46.14
CA GLN A 11 -25.63 9.20 45.75
C GLN A 11 -25.39 10.67 46.12
N TYR A 12 -24.73 10.94 47.24
CA TYR A 12 -24.31 12.28 47.62
C TYR A 12 -23.24 12.83 46.66
N ALA A 13 -22.24 12.02 46.29
CA ALA A 13 -21.21 12.41 45.32
C ALA A 13 -21.79 12.71 43.93
N SER A 14 -22.76 11.91 43.46
CA SER A 14 -23.46 12.16 42.20
C SER A 14 -24.26 13.47 42.24
N SER A 15 -24.96 13.75 43.35
CA SER A 15 -25.73 14.98 43.50
C SER A 15 -24.82 16.22 43.49
N GLN A 16 -23.68 16.15 44.17
CA GLN A 16 -22.70 17.24 44.18
C GLN A 16 -22.05 17.46 42.80
N PHE A 17 -21.79 16.38 42.05
CA PHE A 17 -21.26 16.46 40.69
C PHE A 17 -22.23 17.19 39.74
N TRP A 18 -23.52 16.85 39.80
CA TRP A 18 -24.55 17.53 39.01
C TRP A 18 -24.78 18.98 39.44
N PHE A 19 -24.67 19.28 40.74
CA PHE A 19 -24.75 20.66 41.24
C PHE A 19 -23.60 21.52 40.72
N ILE A 20 -22.37 21.00 40.73
CA ILE A 20 -21.18 21.70 40.21
C ILE A 20 -21.32 21.94 38.70
N ILE A 21 -21.77 20.94 37.93
CA ILE A 21 -22.01 21.11 36.48
C ILE A 21 -23.09 22.17 36.23
N SER A 22 -24.18 22.17 37.01
CA SER A 22 -25.26 23.15 36.84
C SER A 22 -24.79 24.57 37.17
N VAL A 23 -23.98 24.75 38.22
CA VAL A 23 -23.42 26.06 38.59
C VAL A 23 -22.40 26.54 37.55
N GLN A 24 -21.57 25.64 37.02
CA GLN A 24 -20.61 25.94 35.95
C GLN A 24 -21.33 26.35 34.65
N LEU A 25 -22.43 25.67 34.28
CA LEU A 25 -23.23 26.01 33.11
C LEU A 25 -23.94 27.37 33.27
N GLN A 26 -24.40 27.68 34.49
CA GLN A 26 -25.00 28.98 34.82
C GLN A 26 -23.98 30.12 34.76
N LEU A 27 -22.74 29.89 35.22
CA LEU A 27 -21.61 30.83 35.13
C LEU A 27 -21.13 31.04 33.69
N GLN A 28 -21.26 30.01 32.84
CA GLN A 28 -20.90 30.12 31.43
C GLN A 28 -21.96 30.88 30.61
N GLN A 29 -23.24 30.83 31.02
CA GLN A 29 -24.29 31.66 30.42
C GLN A 29 -24.23 33.12 30.86
N SER A 30 -23.70 33.44 32.05
CA SER A 30 -23.55 34.82 32.53
C SER A 30 -22.30 35.56 32.00
N GLN A 31 -21.39 34.86 31.31
CA GLN A 31 -20.22 35.43 30.64
C GLN A 31 -20.41 35.68 29.14
N LEU A 32 -21.61 35.47 28.58
CA LEU A 32 -21.90 35.94 27.22
C LEU A 32 -21.92 37.49 27.24
N PRO A 33 -21.08 38.16 26.43
CA PRO A 33 -21.01 39.60 26.42
C PRO A 33 -22.37 40.17 26.00
N ILE A 34 -22.96 40.96 26.88
CA ILE A 34 -24.06 41.86 26.53
C ILE A 34 -23.49 42.79 25.46
N ILE A 35 -24.07 42.77 24.25
CA ILE A 35 -23.78 43.71 23.18
C ILE A 35 -24.17 45.09 23.71
N GLY A 36 -23.20 45.78 24.32
CA GLY A 36 -23.33 47.14 24.79
C GLY A 36 -23.37 48.07 23.58
N ASP A 37 -24.34 48.97 23.59
CA ASP A 37 -24.48 50.06 22.64
C ASP A 37 -23.14 50.80 22.45
N PHE A 38 -22.61 50.73 21.24
CA PHE A 38 -21.32 51.33 20.88
C PHE A 38 -21.49 52.86 20.77
N GLU A 39 -20.99 53.57 21.77
CA GLU A 39 -20.93 55.03 21.79
C GLU A 39 -19.97 55.54 20.69
N MET A 40 -20.49 56.36 19.75
CA MET A 40 -19.71 56.89 18.63
C MET A 40 -18.74 58.00 19.08
N SER A 41 -17.46 57.66 19.25
CA SER A 41 -16.39 58.67 19.26
C SER A 41 -16.01 59.08 17.84
N LYS A 42 -16.06 60.38 17.56
CA LYS A 42 -15.74 60.96 16.25
C LYS A 42 -14.24 61.00 15.98
N LYS A 43 -13.90 60.75 14.70
CA LYS A 43 -12.61 60.94 14.00
C LYS A 43 -11.55 59.86 14.18
N ARG A 44 -11.86 58.65 13.73
CA ARG A 44 -10.89 57.72 13.13
C ARG A 44 -11.37 57.43 11.71
N GLY A 45 -10.49 57.37 10.72
CA GLY A 45 -10.90 56.98 9.36
C GLY A 45 -11.56 55.61 9.41
N LEU A 46 -12.57 55.37 8.57
CA LEU A 46 -13.29 54.08 8.55
C LEU A 46 -12.28 52.92 8.50
N SER A 47 -12.44 51.94 9.39
CA SER A 47 -11.68 50.70 9.36
C SER A 47 -12.00 49.90 8.08
N LEU A 48 -11.17 48.91 7.72
CA LEU A 48 -11.47 48.08 6.55
C LEU A 48 -12.81 47.35 6.70
N ASP A 49 -13.11 46.83 7.88
CA ASP A 49 -14.37 46.13 8.14
C ASP A 49 -15.58 47.08 8.11
N GLU A 50 -15.42 48.31 8.61
CA GLU A 50 -16.47 49.33 8.49
C GLU A 50 -16.72 49.71 7.02
N LYS A 51 -15.68 49.76 6.17
CA LYS A 51 -15.85 50.00 4.73
C LYS A 51 -16.58 48.84 4.06
N ARG A 52 -16.24 47.60 4.43
CA ARG A 52 -16.89 46.38 3.94
C ARG A 52 -18.37 46.36 4.28
N GLU A 53 -18.71 46.68 5.53
CA GLU A 53 -20.09 46.78 5.99
C GLU A 53 -20.88 47.87 5.24
N LYS A 54 -20.28 49.06 5.07
CA LYS A 54 -20.94 50.16 4.33
C LYS A 54 -21.13 49.83 2.85
N MET A 55 -20.22 49.08 2.23
CA MET A 55 -20.40 48.59 0.85
C MET A 55 -21.47 47.51 0.77
N LEU A 56 -21.50 46.55 1.70
CA LEU A 56 -22.56 45.53 1.78
C LEU A 56 -23.94 46.15 1.97
N GLN A 57 -24.03 47.20 2.79
CA GLN A 57 -25.28 47.91 3.03
C GLN A 57 -25.85 48.53 1.74
N ILE A 58 -25.01 48.96 0.78
CA ILE A 58 -25.49 49.43 -0.54
C ILE A 58 -26.20 48.31 -1.28
N PHE A 59 -25.66 47.09 -1.27
CA PHE A 59 -26.29 45.93 -1.90
C PHE A 59 -27.59 45.52 -1.20
N TYR A 60 -27.64 45.58 0.13
CA TYR A 60 -28.84 45.22 0.89
C TYR A 60 -29.97 46.26 0.82
N ASP A 61 -29.63 47.55 0.82
CA ASP A 61 -30.61 48.65 0.72
C ASP A 61 -31.28 48.66 -0.66
N SER A 62 -30.51 48.40 -1.72
CA SER A 62 -30.97 48.47 -3.10
C SER A 62 -31.50 47.15 -3.66
N GLN A 63 -31.04 46.01 -3.11
CA GLN A 63 -31.33 44.66 -3.56
C GLN A 63 -31.16 44.46 -5.08
N GLY A 64 -30.22 45.21 -5.68
CA GLY A 64 -30.01 45.29 -7.12
C GLY A 64 -28.65 44.78 -7.57
N PHE A 65 -28.46 44.78 -8.89
CA PHE A 65 -27.19 44.47 -9.54
C PHE A 65 -26.46 45.77 -9.86
N PHE A 66 -25.15 45.80 -9.62
CA PHE A 66 -24.33 46.97 -9.86
C PHE A 66 -23.16 46.68 -10.78
N LEU A 67 -22.80 47.65 -11.59
CA LEU A 67 -21.50 47.69 -12.25
C LEU A 67 -20.44 48.32 -11.34
N LEU A 68 -19.17 48.00 -11.58
CA LEU A 68 -18.06 48.61 -10.83
C LEU A 68 -18.11 50.15 -10.85
N LYS A 69 -18.44 50.75 -11.99
CA LYS A 69 -18.58 52.22 -12.15
C LYS A 69 -19.71 52.80 -11.29
N GLU A 70 -20.76 52.03 -11.05
CA GLU A 70 -21.90 52.47 -10.24
C GLU A 70 -21.56 52.39 -8.74
N LEU A 71 -20.79 51.38 -8.35
CA LEU A 71 -20.26 51.22 -6.99
C LEU A 71 -19.21 52.28 -6.66
N GLU A 72 -18.37 52.67 -7.62
CA GLU A 72 -17.43 53.80 -7.47
C GLU A 72 -18.17 55.13 -7.27
N LYS A 73 -19.41 55.26 -7.75
CA LYS A 73 -20.26 56.45 -7.56
C LYS A 73 -21.10 56.40 -6.28
N SER A 74 -21.53 55.22 -5.83
CA SER A 74 -22.35 55.04 -4.63
C SER A 74 -21.53 54.84 -3.35
N GLY A 75 -20.31 54.27 -3.45
CA GLY A 75 -19.39 54.04 -2.34
C GLY A 75 -19.00 55.31 -1.56
N PRO A 76 -18.56 56.40 -2.22
CA PRO A 76 -18.25 57.66 -1.55
C PRO A 76 -19.45 58.28 -0.81
N LYS A 77 -20.68 58.05 -1.29
CA LYS A 77 -21.90 58.54 -0.63
C LYS A 77 -22.17 57.87 0.72
N LYS A 78 -21.62 56.67 0.93
CA LYS A 78 -21.71 55.92 2.20
C LYS A 78 -20.43 56.02 3.04
N GLY A 79 -19.48 56.87 2.65
CA GLY A 79 -18.26 57.17 3.42
C GLY A 79 -17.04 56.31 3.07
N VAL A 80 -17.08 55.53 1.98
CA VAL A 80 -15.94 54.73 1.51
C VAL A 80 -15.08 55.57 0.55
N ILE A 81 -13.77 55.59 0.75
CA ILE A 81 -12.84 56.37 -0.10
C ILE A 81 -12.87 55.78 -1.52
N SER A 82 -13.10 56.62 -2.54
CA SER A 82 -13.26 56.20 -3.95
C SER A 82 -12.16 55.26 -4.44
N GLN A 83 -10.91 55.53 -4.06
CA GLN A 83 -9.75 54.72 -4.45
C GLN A 83 -9.76 53.31 -3.84
N SER A 84 -10.42 53.12 -2.68
CA SER A 84 -10.51 51.84 -1.97
C SER A 84 -11.73 50.99 -2.32
N VAL A 85 -12.68 51.53 -3.09
CA VAL A 85 -13.94 50.83 -3.42
C VAL A 85 -13.67 49.51 -4.14
N LYS A 86 -12.75 49.51 -5.09
CA LYS A 86 -12.38 48.30 -5.85
C LYS A 86 -11.81 47.20 -4.96
N ASP A 87 -10.88 47.54 -4.07
CA ASP A 87 -10.21 46.57 -3.19
C ASP A 87 -11.20 46.02 -2.14
N VAL A 88 -12.09 46.87 -1.63
CA VAL A 88 -13.13 46.47 -0.67
C VAL A 88 -14.18 45.56 -1.31
N ILE A 89 -14.58 45.81 -2.57
CA ILE A 89 -15.48 44.90 -3.29
C ILE A 89 -14.78 43.57 -3.56
N GLN A 90 -13.50 43.58 -3.94
CA GLN A 90 -12.78 42.34 -4.20
C GLN A 90 -12.65 41.50 -2.94
N SER A 91 -12.31 42.10 -1.78
CA SER A 91 -12.27 41.35 -0.52
C SER A 91 -13.65 40.79 -0.12
N LEU A 92 -14.74 41.52 -0.36
CA LEU A 92 -16.10 41.02 -0.16
C LEU A 92 -16.46 39.86 -1.10
N VAL A 93 -15.93 39.85 -2.31
CA VAL A 93 -16.08 38.73 -3.24
C VAL A 93 -15.24 37.52 -2.80
N ASP A 94 -14.01 37.76 -2.33
CA ASP A 94 -13.10 36.68 -1.91
C ASP A 94 -13.64 35.93 -0.67
N ASP A 95 -14.39 36.62 0.20
CA ASP A 95 -15.08 36.02 1.36
C ASP A 95 -16.53 35.57 1.04
N ASP A 96 -16.92 35.48 -0.24
CA ASP A 96 -18.24 35.03 -0.71
C ASP A 96 -19.45 35.84 -0.18
N LEU A 97 -19.21 37.08 0.25
CA LEU A 97 -20.25 38.01 0.73
C LEU A 97 -20.90 38.83 -0.40
N VAL A 98 -20.18 39.02 -1.51
CA VAL A 98 -20.67 39.65 -2.74
C VAL A 98 -20.41 38.72 -3.92
N PHE A 99 -21.42 38.48 -4.74
CA PHE A 99 -21.28 37.69 -5.96
C PHE A 99 -20.79 38.57 -7.09
N LYS A 100 -19.88 38.05 -7.91
CA LYS A 100 -19.49 38.63 -9.18
C LYS A 100 -19.82 37.66 -10.31
N ASP A 101 -20.35 38.18 -11.41
CA ASP A 101 -20.51 37.42 -12.64
C ASP A 101 -20.32 38.32 -13.87
N LYS A 102 -19.79 37.75 -14.94
CA LYS A 102 -19.50 38.45 -16.18
C LYS A 102 -20.55 38.07 -17.22
N ILE A 103 -21.39 39.04 -17.57
CA ILE A 103 -22.44 38.88 -18.58
C ILE A 103 -22.07 39.77 -19.77
N GLY A 104 -21.68 39.13 -20.88
CA GLY A 104 -21.18 39.81 -22.08
C GLY A 104 -19.85 40.54 -21.83
N THR A 105 -19.84 41.85 -22.03
CA THR A 105 -18.67 42.71 -21.82
C THR A 105 -18.58 43.31 -20.40
N SER A 106 -19.62 43.13 -19.58
CA SER A 106 -19.76 43.80 -18.29
C SER A 106 -19.69 42.82 -17.12
N VAL A 107 -19.10 43.25 -16.00
CA VAL A 107 -19.07 42.49 -14.75
C VAL A 107 -20.09 43.10 -13.79
N TYR A 108 -20.99 42.26 -13.29
CA TYR A 108 -22.05 42.61 -12.36
C TYR A 108 -21.71 42.11 -10.97
N PHE A 109 -22.00 42.94 -9.97
CA PHE A 109 -21.84 42.63 -8.56
C PHE A 109 -23.19 42.72 -7.86
N TRP A 110 -23.51 41.76 -6.99
CA TRP A 110 -24.72 41.79 -6.18
C TRP A 110 -24.55 41.03 -4.88
N SER A 111 -25.36 41.37 -3.89
CA SER A 111 -25.50 40.59 -2.66
C SER A 111 -26.94 40.67 -2.18
N LEU A 112 -27.49 39.52 -1.80
CA LEU A 112 -28.86 39.40 -1.29
C LEU A 112 -28.81 39.09 0.21
N PRO A 113 -29.67 39.69 1.04
CA PRO A 113 -29.72 39.42 2.49
C PRO A 113 -29.93 37.93 2.82
N SER A 114 -30.61 37.18 1.95
CA SER A 114 -30.86 35.74 2.11
C SER A 114 -29.68 34.85 1.70
N CYS A 115 -28.62 35.40 1.10
CA CYS A 115 -27.58 34.60 0.49
C CYS A 115 -26.69 33.90 1.54
N ALA A 116 -26.22 34.62 2.56
CA ALA A 116 -25.43 34.04 3.64
C ALA A 116 -26.16 32.87 4.32
N GLY A 117 -27.47 33.02 4.59
CA GLY A 117 -28.29 31.95 5.16
C GLY A 117 -28.50 30.75 4.23
N ASN A 118 -28.64 30.99 2.91
CA ASN A 118 -28.76 29.91 1.92
C ASN A 118 -27.45 29.14 1.72
N GLN A 119 -26.31 29.84 1.70
CA GLN A 119 -24.99 29.22 1.63
C GLN A 119 -24.76 28.35 2.86
N LEU A 120 -25.01 28.87 4.06
CA LEU A 120 -24.88 28.12 5.31
C LEU A 120 -25.78 26.87 5.31
N ARG A 121 -27.04 26.98 4.89
CA ARG A 121 -27.94 25.81 4.75
C ARG A 121 -27.43 24.78 3.74
N THR A 122 -26.83 25.22 2.64
CA THR A 122 -26.30 24.33 1.60
C THR A 122 -25.08 23.58 2.12
N ILE A 123 -24.14 24.28 2.77
CA ILE A 123 -22.95 23.68 3.38
C ILE A 123 -23.38 22.71 4.49
N TYR A 124 -24.31 23.11 5.34
CA TYR A 124 -24.86 22.25 6.39
C TYR A 124 -25.46 20.97 5.81
N ARG A 125 -26.31 21.06 4.78
CA ARG A 125 -26.89 19.87 4.12
C ARG A 125 -25.83 18.95 3.51
N LYS A 126 -24.79 19.52 2.89
CA LYS A 126 -23.66 18.74 2.34
C LYS A 126 -22.93 17.99 3.46
N LEU A 127 -22.53 18.71 4.53
CA LEU A 127 -21.84 18.13 5.67
C LEU A 127 -22.68 17.07 6.39
N ASP A 128 -24.00 17.30 6.53
CA ASP A 128 -24.92 16.32 7.11
C ASP A 128 -25.03 15.06 6.25
N THR A 129 -25.13 15.22 4.93
CA THR A 129 -25.13 14.10 3.98
C THR A 129 -23.82 13.32 4.04
N ASP A 130 -22.68 14.01 4.07
CA ASP A 130 -21.36 13.39 4.17
C ASP A 130 -21.18 12.65 5.50
N LEU A 131 -21.66 13.23 6.61
CA LEU A 131 -21.65 12.60 7.92
C LEU A 131 -22.49 11.32 7.91
N GLN A 132 -23.70 11.36 7.37
CA GLN A 132 -24.57 10.18 7.25
C GLN A 132 -23.91 9.08 6.40
N ASN A 133 -23.32 9.44 5.27
CA ASN A 133 -22.61 8.50 4.40
C ASN A 133 -21.39 7.87 5.09
N ASN A 134 -20.58 8.68 5.78
CA ASN A 134 -19.43 8.19 6.52
C ASN A 134 -19.82 7.29 7.69
N ASN A 135 -20.88 7.64 8.44
CA ASN A 135 -21.40 6.79 9.50
C ASN A 135 -21.90 5.45 8.95
N LYS A 136 -22.64 5.46 7.84
CA LYS A 136 -23.08 4.23 7.18
C LYS A 136 -21.89 3.35 6.80
N ARG A 137 -20.90 3.94 6.12
CA ARG A 137 -19.67 3.23 5.72
C ARG A 137 -18.89 2.71 6.94
N HIS A 138 -18.83 3.46 8.03
CA HIS A 138 -18.19 3.03 9.26
C HIS A 138 -18.90 1.80 9.84
N THR A 139 -20.23 1.83 9.93
CA THR A 139 -21.02 0.68 10.40
C THR A 139 -20.78 -0.55 9.53
N GLU A 140 -20.84 -0.40 8.20
CA GLU A 140 -20.55 -1.49 7.25
C GLU A 140 -19.14 -2.07 7.44
N LEU A 141 -18.11 -1.22 7.60
CA LEU A 141 -16.75 -1.66 7.84
C LEU A 141 -16.59 -2.37 9.19
N VAL A 142 -17.26 -1.88 10.24
CA VAL A 142 -17.26 -2.52 11.56
C VAL A 142 -17.91 -3.90 11.50
N GLU A 143 -19.01 -4.04 10.77
CA GLU A 143 -19.67 -5.33 10.54
C GLU A 143 -18.78 -6.29 9.75
N GLN A 144 -18.12 -5.81 8.68
CA GLN A 144 -17.15 -6.62 7.92
C GLN A 144 -15.97 -7.07 8.78
N CYS A 145 -15.41 -6.18 9.60
CA CYS A 145 -14.35 -6.52 10.55
C CYS A 145 -14.82 -7.59 11.55
N LYS A 146 -16.04 -7.47 12.09
CA LYS A 146 -16.61 -8.48 13.01
C LYS A 146 -16.81 -9.82 12.30
N ALA A 147 -17.32 -9.81 11.07
CA ALA A 147 -17.52 -11.01 10.27
C ALA A 147 -16.18 -11.72 9.95
N LEU A 148 -15.14 -10.96 9.59
CA LEU A 148 -13.80 -11.50 9.31
C LEU A 148 -13.07 -12.00 10.56
N LYS A 149 -13.34 -11.40 11.72
CA LYS A 149 -12.79 -11.85 13.00
C LYS A 149 -13.36 -13.19 13.45
N LYS A 150 -14.58 -13.54 13.04
CA LYS A 150 -15.20 -14.83 13.37
C LYS A 150 -14.38 -15.96 12.75
N GLY A 151 -13.86 -16.88 13.56
CA GLY A 151 -12.97 -17.96 13.14
C GLY A 151 -11.51 -17.55 12.94
N ARG A 152 -11.17 -16.28 13.19
CA ARG A 152 -9.80 -15.74 13.23
C ARG A 152 -9.54 -15.04 14.55
N GLU A 153 -10.20 -15.49 15.61
CA GLU A 153 -10.02 -14.92 16.93
C GLU A 153 -8.54 -15.01 17.32
N GLU A 154 -8.02 -13.94 17.90
CA GLU A 154 -6.68 -13.94 18.49
C GLU A 154 -6.71 -14.88 19.70
N SER A 155 -6.01 -16.01 19.57
CA SER A 155 -5.83 -17.00 20.62
C SER A 155 -4.40 -17.53 20.55
N ASP A 156 -3.87 -17.95 21.69
CA ASP A 156 -2.51 -18.51 21.79
C ASP A 156 -2.36 -19.72 20.85
N ALA A 157 -3.40 -20.54 20.73
CA ALA A 157 -3.42 -21.69 19.82
C ALA A 157 -3.32 -21.28 18.34
N ARG A 158 -3.92 -20.14 17.94
CA ARG A 158 -3.80 -19.62 16.57
C ARG A 158 -2.40 -19.07 16.31
N GLU A 159 -1.81 -18.39 17.27
CA GLU A 159 -0.44 -17.89 17.16
C GLU A 159 0.56 -19.04 17.04
N GLU A 160 0.41 -20.08 17.87
CA GLU A 160 1.23 -21.29 17.81
C GLU A 160 1.11 -21.99 16.45
N ALA A 161 -0.12 -22.18 15.95
CA ALA A 161 -0.35 -22.80 14.63
C ALA A 161 0.25 -21.97 13.47
N LEU A 162 0.22 -20.63 13.55
CA LEU A 162 0.84 -19.76 12.55
C LEU A 162 2.38 -19.85 12.60
N ASN A 163 2.95 -19.95 13.80
CA ASN A 163 4.39 -20.14 13.98
C ASN A 163 4.84 -21.52 13.47
N GLU A 164 4.05 -22.57 13.74
CA GLU A 164 4.30 -23.92 13.23
C GLU A 164 4.21 -23.96 11.70
N LEU A 165 3.15 -23.39 11.11
CA LEU A 165 2.99 -23.28 9.66
C LEU A 165 4.22 -22.63 9.02
N LYS A 166 4.68 -21.51 9.59
CA LYS A 166 5.88 -20.80 9.11
C LYS A 166 7.13 -21.67 9.21
N SER A 167 7.29 -22.42 10.29
CA SER A 167 8.42 -23.35 10.45
C SER A 167 8.37 -24.48 9.41
N ILE A 168 7.20 -25.05 9.17
CA ILE A 168 7.00 -26.12 8.18
C ILE A 168 7.25 -25.61 6.75
N GLU A 169 6.75 -24.42 6.41
CA GLU A 169 6.99 -23.81 5.10
C GLU A 169 8.49 -23.57 4.85
N GLN A 170 9.21 -23.12 5.88
CA GLN A 170 10.65 -22.93 5.81
C GLN A 170 11.38 -24.26 5.60
N LYS A 171 11.05 -25.30 6.38
CA LYS A 171 11.62 -26.65 6.21
C LYS A 171 11.31 -27.24 4.84
N HIS A 172 10.08 -27.07 4.36
CA HIS A 172 9.68 -27.55 3.04
C HIS A 172 10.49 -26.86 1.94
N LYS A 173 10.75 -25.56 2.08
CA LYS A 173 11.60 -24.83 1.14
C LYS A 173 13.04 -25.36 1.16
N GLU A 174 13.62 -25.55 2.34
CA GLU A 174 14.97 -26.09 2.52
C GLU A 174 15.11 -27.49 1.90
N LEU A 175 14.19 -28.41 2.23
CA LEU A 175 14.18 -29.76 1.66
C LEU A 175 13.99 -29.76 0.15
N LYS A 176 13.21 -28.83 -0.39
CA LYS A 176 13.04 -28.68 -1.84
C LYS A 176 14.32 -28.19 -2.50
N GLU A 177 15.03 -27.25 -1.87
CA GLU A 177 16.34 -26.77 -2.34
C GLU A 177 17.40 -27.87 -2.28
N GLU A 178 17.40 -28.67 -1.23
CA GLU A 178 18.25 -29.87 -1.10
C GLU A 178 17.94 -30.90 -2.20
N LEU A 179 16.66 -31.22 -2.42
CA LEU A 179 16.25 -32.17 -3.45
C LEU A 179 16.66 -31.72 -4.86
N MET A 180 16.66 -30.42 -5.14
CA MET A 180 17.17 -29.88 -6.41
C MET A 180 18.66 -30.16 -6.62
N GLN A 181 19.47 -30.24 -5.56
CA GLN A 181 20.91 -30.58 -5.69
C GLN A 181 21.10 -32.02 -6.16
N TYR A 182 20.13 -32.90 -5.90
CA TYR A 182 20.16 -34.30 -6.30
C TYR A 182 19.39 -34.57 -7.60
N ALA A 183 18.93 -33.54 -8.32
CA ALA A 183 18.13 -33.71 -9.53
C ALA A 183 18.84 -34.54 -10.62
N ASP A 184 20.17 -34.44 -10.69
CA ASP A 184 20.99 -35.18 -11.67
C ASP A 184 21.29 -36.63 -11.25
N ASN A 185 20.98 -37.01 -10.00
CA ASN A 185 21.20 -38.34 -9.45
C ASN A 185 19.96 -39.24 -9.56
N ASP A 186 19.21 -39.13 -10.66
CA ASP A 186 18.06 -40.00 -10.86
C ASP A 186 18.52 -41.46 -11.11
N PRO A 187 17.97 -42.44 -10.36
CA PRO A 187 18.34 -43.85 -10.52
C PRO A 187 18.19 -44.36 -11.95
N ALA A 188 17.20 -43.88 -12.70
CA ALA A 188 17.02 -44.31 -14.08
C ALA A 188 18.12 -43.76 -15.00
N THR A 189 18.57 -42.51 -14.80
CA THR A 189 19.76 -41.98 -15.50
C THR A 189 21.04 -42.76 -15.16
N ILE A 190 21.28 -43.09 -13.88
CA ILE A 190 22.46 -43.87 -13.47
C ILE A 190 22.43 -45.26 -14.11
N GLU A 191 21.27 -45.92 -14.10
CA GLU A 191 21.11 -47.24 -14.71
C GLU A 191 21.28 -47.22 -16.23
N ALA A 192 20.79 -46.17 -16.90
CA ALA A 192 21.02 -45.98 -18.33
C ALA A 192 22.51 -45.76 -18.64
N MET A 193 23.23 -44.99 -17.81
CA MET A 193 24.68 -44.82 -17.95
C MET A 193 25.44 -46.14 -17.79
N LYS A 194 25.09 -46.98 -16.80
CA LYS A 194 25.70 -48.30 -16.62
C LYS A 194 25.54 -49.18 -17.86
N LYS A 195 24.33 -49.26 -18.41
CA LYS A 195 24.06 -50.02 -19.65
C LYS A 195 24.84 -49.47 -20.84
N ALA A 196 24.96 -48.15 -20.96
CA ALA A 196 25.76 -47.52 -22.01
C ALA A 196 27.25 -47.87 -21.88
N ILE A 197 27.78 -47.91 -20.65
CA ILE A 197 29.16 -48.34 -20.36
C ILE A 197 29.37 -49.80 -20.77
N GLU A 198 28.44 -50.71 -20.43
CA GLU A 198 28.52 -52.13 -20.83
C GLU A 198 28.59 -52.30 -22.36
N VAL A 199 27.77 -51.55 -23.10
CA VAL A 199 27.76 -51.57 -24.57
C VAL A 199 29.06 -51.00 -25.13
N ALA A 200 29.51 -49.85 -24.62
CA ALA A 200 30.75 -49.22 -25.06
C ALA A 200 31.98 -50.09 -24.78
N HIS A 201 32.01 -50.73 -23.60
CA HIS A 201 33.04 -51.68 -23.18
C HIS A 201 33.12 -52.89 -24.11
N SER A 202 31.98 -53.53 -24.34
CA SER A 202 31.88 -54.67 -25.27
C SER A 202 32.30 -54.27 -26.69
N ALA A 203 31.91 -53.07 -27.15
CA ALA A 203 32.29 -52.56 -28.46
C ALA A 203 33.79 -52.26 -28.57
N ALA A 204 34.40 -51.68 -27.54
CA ALA A 204 35.83 -51.39 -27.49
C ALA A 204 36.65 -52.70 -27.58
N ASN A 205 36.32 -53.70 -26.76
CA ASN A 205 36.99 -55.00 -26.78
C ASN A 205 36.79 -55.74 -28.09
N ARG A 206 35.62 -55.63 -28.73
CA ARG A 206 35.40 -56.16 -30.08
C ARG A 206 36.29 -55.50 -31.14
N TRP A 207 36.55 -54.19 -31.01
CA TRP A 207 37.50 -53.52 -31.92
C TRP A 207 38.94 -53.91 -31.60
N THR A 208 39.30 -54.15 -30.34
CA THR A 208 40.58 -54.75 -29.94
C THR A 208 40.78 -56.12 -30.61
N ASP A 209 39.78 -57.01 -30.59
CA ASP A 209 39.81 -58.29 -31.31
C ASP A 209 40.07 -58.10 -32.81
N ASN A 210 39.34 -57.16 -33.43
CA ASN A 210 39.48 -56.87 -34.85
C ASN A 210 40.89 -56.38 -35.19
N ILE A 211 41.47 -55.51 -34.36
CA ILE A 211 42.82 -54.98 -34.53
C ILE A 211 43.85 -56.12 -34.44
N PHE A 212 43.76 -56.98 -33.42
CA PHE A 212 44.67 -58.12 -33.28
C PHE A 212 44.52 -59.13 -34.42
N THR A 213 43.29 -59.40 -34.84
CA THR A 213 43.00 -60.29 -35.98
C THR A 213 43.61 -59.75 -37.27
N LEU A 214 43.46 -58.45 -37.53
CA LEU A 214 44.06 -57.79 -38.70
C LEU A 214 45.59 -57.81 -38.62
N ARG A 215 46.18 -57.50 -37.46
CA ARG A 215 47.63 -57.57 -37.23
C ARG A 215 48.18 -58.97 -37.55
N GLN A 216 47.51 -60.01 -37.05
CA GLN A 216 47.89 -61.40 -37.26
C GLN A 216 47.72 -61.83 -38.73
N TRP A 217 46.58 -61.51 -39.35
CA TRP A 217 46.31 -61.87 -40.75
C TRP A 217 47.29 -61.19 -41.71
N CYS A 218 47.53 -59.89 -41.55
CA CYS A 218 48.50 -59.15 -42.37
C CYS A 218 49.92 -59.71 -42.22
N SER A 219 50.33 -60.03 -40.98
CA SER A 219 51.65 -60.64 -40.72
C SER A 219 51.82 -62.01 -41.39
N ASN A 220 50.75 -62.82 -41.43
CA ASN A 220 50.79 -64.16 -42.03
C ASN A 220 50.76 -64.15 -43.57
N ASN A 221 49.99 -63.24 -44.18
CA ASN A 221 49.79 -63.20 -45.63
C ASN A 221 50.81 -62.30 -46.35
N PHE A 222 51.35 -61.29 -45.67
CA PHE A 222 52.30 -60.32 -46.23
C PHE A 222 53.53 -60.13 -45.33
N PRO A 223 54.44 -61.12 -45.22
CA PRO A 223 55.59 -61.05 -44.30
C PRO A 223 56.51 -59.84 -44.54
N GLN A 224 56.59 -59.39 -45.79
CA GLN A 224 57.40 -58.25 -46.23
C GLN A 224 56.83 -56.88 -45.83
N ALA A 225 55.55 -56.81 -45.43
CA ALA A 225 54.89 -55.58 -44.97
C ALA A 225 54.77 -55.51 -43.44
N LYS A 226 55.24 -56.54 -42.71
CA LYS A 226 55.10 -56.64 -41.26
C LYS A 226 55.75 -55.47 -40.51
N GLU A 227 56.99 -55.14 -40.85
CA GLU A 227 57.73 -54.06 -40.20
C GLU A 227 57.10 -52.68 -40.44
N GLN A 228 56.56 -52.45 -41.65
CA GLN A 228 55.81 -51.22 -41.97
C GLN A 228 54.50 -51.12 -41.20
N LEU A 229 53.80 -52.25 -41.00
CA LEU A 229 52.56 -52.30 -40.21
C LEU A 229 52.84 -52.04 -38.72
N ASP A 230 53.89 -52.63 -38.16
CA ASP A 230 54.28 -52.41 -36.78
C ASP A 230 54.73 -50.96 -36.54
N GLN A 231 55.43 -50.33 -37.50
CA GLN A 231 55.76 -48.90 -37.45
C GLN A 231 54.48 -48.03 -37.46
N LEU A 232 53.54 -48.29 -38.37
CA LEU A 232 52.27 -47.55 -38.46
C LEU A 232 51.46 -47.67 -37.16
N TYR A 233 51.38 -48.85 -36.57
CA TYR A 233 50.63 -49.06 -35.32
C TYR A 233 51.26 -48.29 -34.16
N ASN A 234 52.60 -48.29 -34.05
CA ASN A 234 53.29 -47.47 -33.06
C ASN A 234 53.06 -45.96 -33.27
N GLU A 235 53.05 -45.47 -34.52
CA GLU A 235 52.76 -44.07 -34.84
C GLU A 235 51.33 -43.65 -34.45
N VAL A 236 50.35 -44.55 -34.62
CA VAL A 236 48.94 -44.31 -34.26
C VAL A 236 48.66 -44.58 -32.77
N GLY A 237 49.67 -45.01 -32.01
CA GLY A 237 49.58 -45.23 -30.56
C GLY A 237 49.06 -46.60 -30.14
N ILE A 238 49.04 -47.58 -31.05
CA ILE A 238 48.80 -49.00 -30.75
C ILE A 238 50.15 -49.62 -30.41
N THR A 239 50.60 -49.42 -29.17
CA THR A 239 51.86 -49.94 -28.64
C THR A 239 51.70 -51.36 -28.08
N ASP A 240 52.78 -51.97 -27.60
CA ASP A 240 52.75 -53.31 -27.00
C ASP A 240 51.93 -53.39 -25.69
N ASP A 241 51.61 -52.25 -25.08
CA ASP A 241 50.75 -52.14 -23.89
C ASP A 241 49.25 -52.05 -24.25
N PHE A 242 48.90 -52.05 -25.54
CA PHE A 242 47.51 -52.04 -25.99
C PHE A 242 46.85 -53.40 -25.75
N ASP A 243 45.87 -53.44 -24.85
CA ASP A 243 45.16 -54.67 -24.46
C ASP A 243 43.65 -54.41 -24.27
N TYR A 244 42.90 -55.46 -23.92
CA TYR A 244 41.50 -55.36 -23.57
C TYR A 244 41.27 -54.41 -22.40
N LEU A 245 40.16 -53.66 -22.47
CA LEU A 245 39.75 -52.82 -21.36
C LEU A 245 39.13 -53.71 -20.28
N GLU A 246 39.67 -53.66 -19.06
CA GLU A 246 39.07 -54.30 -17.89
C GLU A 246 38.15 -53.33 -17.16
N LEU A 247 36.94 -53.76 -16.82
CA LEU A 247 36.09 -52.98 -15.93
C LEU A 247 36.56 -53.21 -14.48
N PRO A 248 36.72 -52.14 -13.67
CA PRO A 248 37.05 -52.31 -12.26
C PRO A 248 35.96 -53.16 -11.58
N ALA A 249 36.38 -54.12 -10.74
CA ALA A 249 35.46 -54.93 -9.96
C ALA A 249 34.51 -54.03 -9.18
N VAL A 250 33.21 -54.15 -9.45
CA VAL A 250 32.18 -53.44 -8.71
C VAL A 250 32.19 -53.98 -7.28
N VAL A 251 32.81 -53.25 -6.35
CA VAL A 251 32.67 -53.52 -4.93
C VAL A 251 31.20 -53.27 -4.59
N PRO A 252 30.44 -54.27 -4.10
CA PRO A 252 29.07 -54.04 -3.69
C PRO A 252 29.07 -52.98 -2.59
N LEU A 253 28.42 -51.85 -2.84
CA LEU A 253 28.08 -50.89 -1.78
C LEU A 253 27.23 -51.67 -0.77
N ALA A 254 27.78 -51.88 0.43
CA ALA A 254 27.05 -52.46 1.54
C ALA A 254 25.86 -51.54 1.81
N VAL A 255 24.67 -51.99 1.40
CA VAL A 255 23.41 -51.35 1.77
C VAL A 255 23.28 -51.55 3.27
N THR A 256 23.59 -50.51 4.05
CA THR A 256 23.19 -50.45 5.45
C THR A 256 21.68 -50.24 5.44
N GLU A 257 20.93 -51.34 5.43
CA GLU A 257 19.52 -51.33 5.75
C GLU A 257 19.34 -50.79 7.17
N GLY A 258 18.67 -49.65 7.28
CA GLY A 258 17.96 -49.25 8.49
C GLY A 258 18.74 -48.40 9.48
N GLU A 259 18.57 -47.09 9.38
CA GLU A 259 18.26 -46.24 10.54
C GLU A 259 17.47 -45.02 10.01
N LEU A 260 16.17 -45.23 9.84
CA LEU A 260 15.12 -44.22 9.81
C LEU A 260 14.36 -44.30 11.14
#